data_AF-A0A2P2GR01-F1
#
_entry.id   AF-A0A2P2GR01-F1
#
_cell.length_a   1.000
_cell.length_b   1.000
_cell.length_c   1.000
_cell.angle_alpha   90.00
_cell.angle_beta   90.00
_cell.angle_gamma   90.00
#
_symmetry.space_group_name_H-M   'P 1'
#
loop_
_entity.id
_entity.type
_entity.pdbx_description
1 polymer ?
#
loop_
_entity_poly.entity_id
_entity_poly.type
_entity_poly.pdbx_seq_one_letter_code
_entity_poly.pdbx_strand_id
1 'polypeptide(L)'
;MAKFSGAKWHPIPINYTEGGQSSVRGLVVHIMAGTLGGTDSWFRNPAARSSSHFGTGKGGELTQWVDTTDRAWAQAYGNPSWLSIENEGRGGDALTSAQMDRIAEVFAWVHKIYGVPLQVTSDPNGRGLGYHAMGGKPWGNHPSCPGPKIIAQLPEIVARAKRLAGSPPDKPKPVYAPFPGAAYFRRAPRSALITAMGRRLVAEGCGRYSSGPGPQWTDSDRRSYAAWQRKRGFTGTDADGWPGKSTWDALRVPKP
;
A
#
# COMPACT_ATOMS: atom_id res chain seq x y z
N MET A 1 6.19 2.28 -15.49
CA MET A 1 4.99 2.42 -14.65
C MET A 1 5.41 2.52 -13.21
N ALA A 2 5.22 3.67 -12.59
CA ALA A 2 5.39 3.87 -11.16
C ALA A 2 3.99 4.08 -10.54
N LYS A 3 3.28 2.95 -10.36
CA LYS A 3 1.95 2.90 -9.76
C LYS A 3 2.06 2.48 -8.31
N PHE A 4 1.42 3.21 -7.42
CA PHE A 4 1.37 2.86 -6.02
C PHE A 4 0.26 1.83 -5.78
N SER A 5 0.61 0.61 -5.37
CA SER A 5 -0.35 -0.48 -5.16
C SER A 5 -1.34 -0.21 -4.02
N GLY A 6 -1.06 0.75 -3.13
CA GLY A 6 -1.98 1.19 -2.08
C GLY A 6 -3.07 2.14 -2.55
N ALA A 7 -3.00 2.62 -3.80
CA ALA A 7 -4.00 3.50 -4.40
C ALA A 7 -4.90 2.73 -5.38
N LYS A 8 -6.17 3.11 -5.47
CA LYS A 8 -7.03 2.72 -6.59
C LYS A 8 -6.48 3.37 -7.85
N TRP A 9 -5.99 2.57 -8.78
CA TRP A 9 -5.63 3.05 -10.12
C TRP A 9 -6.90 3.44 -10.89
N HIS A 10 -7.01 4.72 -11.25
CA HIS A 10 -8.16 5.25 -11.97
C HIS A 10 -7.71 6.28 -13.02
N PRO A 11 -7.05 5.84 -14.11
CA PRO A 11 -6.38 6.74 -15.03
C PRO A 11 -7.32 7.76 -15.66
N ILE A 12 -6.81 8.97 -15.85
CA ILE A 12 -7.45 9.97 -16.72
C ILE A 12 -6.88 9.85 -18.14
N PRO A 13 -7.71 9.99 -19.19
CA PRO A 13 -7.23 9.88 -20.58
C PRO A 13 -6.66 11.21 -21.13
N ILE A 14 -6.84 12.31 -20.40
CA ILE A 14 -6.51 13.68 -20.82
C ILE A 14 -5.99 14.50 -19.63
N ASN A 15 -5.58 15.74 -19.88
CA ASN A 15 -5.11 16.70 -18.86
C ASN A 15 -3.79 16.32 -18.16
N TYR A 16 -2.91 15.61 -18.84
CA TYR A 16 -1.54 15.33 -18.40
C TYR A 16 -0.59 15.30 -19.61
N THR A 17 0.71 15.25 -19.36
CA THR A 17 1.71 15.03 -20.43
C THR A 17 2.37 13.68 -20.23
N GLU A 18 2.16 12.76 -21.18
CA GLU A 18 2.85 11.47 -21.22
C GLU A 18 4.37 11.67 -21.28
N GLY A 19 5.11 10.94 -20.45
CA GLY A 19 6.58 11.02 -20.38
C GLY A 19 7.13 12.39 -19.93
N GLY A 20 6.31 13.24 -19.31
CA GLY A 20 6.68 14.61 -18.96
C GLY A 20 7.37 14.81 -17.59
N GLN A 21 7.53 13.75 -16.79
CA GLN A 21 8.07 13.85 -15.44
C GLN A 21 9.60 13.72 -15.46
N SER A 22 10.30 14.85 -15.57
CA SER A 22 11.77 14.88 -15.69
C SER A 22 12.50 14.48 -14.41
N SER A 23 11.90 14.71 -13.24
CA SER A 23 12.48 14.36 -11.93
C SER A 23 11.38 14.28 -10.86
N VAL A 24 11.72 13.72 -9.69
CA VAL A 24 10.83 13.72 -8.52
C VAL A 24 11.57 14.28 -7.31
N ARG A 25 11.32 15.57 -7.02
CA ARG A 25 11.78 16.29 -5.83
C ARG A 25 10.99 15.91 -4.59
N GLY A 26 9.73 15.52 -4.78
CA GLY A 26 8.86 15.06 -3.72
C GLY A 26 7.39 15.14 -4.06
N LEU A 27 6.57 15.34 -3.04
CA LEU A 27 5.11 15.34 -3.13
C LEU A 27 4.56 16.68 -2.65
N VAL A 28 3.74 17.33 -3.47
CA VAL A 28 3.08 18.60 -3.14
C VAL A 28 1.66 18.31 -2.67
N VAL A 29 1.31 18.85 -1.49
CA VAL A 29 -0.02 18.72 -0.89
C VAL A 29 -0.92 19.87 -1.33
N HIS A 30 -2.10 19.51 -1.82
CA HIS A 30 -3.15 20.41 -2.30
C HIS A 30 -4.47 20.16 -1.56
N ILE A 31 -5.40 21.10 -1.68
CA ILE A 31 -6.80 20.91 -1.31
C ILE A 31 -7.67 21.12 -2.54
N MET A 32 -8.56 20.17 -2.82
CA MET A 32 -9.29 20.12 -4.09
C MET A 32 -10.44 21.14 -4.19
N ALA A 33 -10.79 21.80 -3.07
CA ALA A 33 -11.96 22.68 -2.96
C ALA A 33 -13.29 22.01 -3.40
N GLY A 34 -13.49 20.75 -3.03
CA GLY A 34 -14.55 19.89 -3.54
C GLY A 34 -14.49 18.49 -2.94
N THR A 35 -15.09 17.52 -3.63
CA THR A 35 -15.10 16.09 -3.27
C THR A 35 -14.21 15.27 -4.19
N LEU A 36 -13.74 14.10 -3.73
CA LEU A 36 -12.86 13.24 -4.52
C LEU A 36 -13.53 12.83 -5.86
N GLY A 37 -14.82 12.50 -5.81
CA GLY A 37 -15.61 12.19 -7.01
C GLY A 37 -15.82 13.40 -7.93
N GLY A 38 -16.03 14.60 -7.37
CA GLY A 38 -16.13 15.83 -8.15
C GLY A 38 -14.81 16.16 -8.86
N THR A 39 -13.68 15.93 -8.20
CA THR A 39 -12.34 16.12 -8.75
C THR A 39 -12.03 15.12 -9.85
N ASP A 40 -12.42 13.85 -9.69
CA ASP A 40 -12.30 12.83 -10.75
C ASP A 40 -13.06 13.25 -12.02
N SER A 41 -14.30 13.72 -11.85
CA SER A 41 -15.10 14.25 -12.96
C SER A 41 -14.43 15.47 -13.61
N TRP A 42 -13.94 16.41 -12.80
CA TRP A 42 -13.26 17.62 -13.28
C TRP A 42 -12.01 17.31 -14.10
N PHE A 43 -11.16 16.38 -13.65
CA PHE A 43 -9.94 16.01 -14.38
C PHE A 43 -10.23 15.29 -15.72
N ARG A 44 -11.45 14.79 -15.93
CA ARG A 44 -11.91 14.20 -17.20
C ARG A 44 -12.56 15.23 -18.13
N ASN A 45 -12.70 16.49 -17.69
CA ASN A 45 -13.19 17.57 -18.53
C ASN A 45 -12.02 18.20 -19.32
N PRO A 46 -12.03 18.20 -20.66
CA PRO A 46 -10.96 18.81 -21.45
C PRO A 46 -10.78 20.33 -21.20
N ALA A 47 -11.84 21.02 -20.75
CA ALA A 47 -11.75 22.44 -20.40
C ALA A 47 -11.01 22.69 -19.07
N ALA A 48 -10.87 21.68 -18.20
CA ALA A 48 -10.26 21.85 -16.89
C ALA A 48 -8.77 22.18 -16.97
N ARG A 49 -8.06 21.60 -17.94
CA ARG A 49 -6.60 21.76 -18.13
C ARG A 49 -5.81 21.59 -16.83
N SER A 50 -6.26 20.67 -15.99
CA SER A 50 -5.75 20.42 -14.65
C SER A 50 -5.84 18.93 -14.32
N SER A 51 -4.87 18.43 -13.56
CA SER A 51 -4.88 17.08 -12.99
C SER A 51 -3.96 16.98 -11.78
N SER A 52 -4.03 15.86 -11.08
CA SER A 52 -3.08 15.49 -10.03
C SER A 52 -2.68 14.02 -10.18
N HIS A 53 -1.50 13.65 -9.69
CA HIS A 53 -1.07 12.25 -9.64
C HIS A 53 -1.96 11.43 -8.71
N PHE A 54 -2.18 11.93 -7.49
CA PHE A 54 -2.97 11.27 -6.45
C PHE A 54 -4.09 12.16 -5.93
N GLY A 55 -5.06 11.56 -5.26
CA GLY A 55 -6.01 12.29 -4.42
C GLY A 55 -6.65 11.44 -3.33
N THR A 56 -7.08 12.11 -2.26
CA THR A 56 -7.67 11.46 -1.07
C THR A 56 -9.08 11.95 -0.76
N GLY A 57 -9.95 11.03 -0.38
CA GLY A 57 -11.26 11.32 0.21
C GLY A 57 -11.16 11.49 1.72
N LYS A 58 -12.15 12.12 2.36
CA LYS A 58 -12.12 12.34 3.83
C LYS A 58 -12.09 11.04 4.63
N GLY A 59 -12.61 9.94 4.07
CA GLY A 59 -12.65 8.61 4.67
C GLY A 59 -11.36 7.80 4.48
N GLY A 60 -10.34 8.35 3.80
CA GLY A 60 -9.11 7.65 3.50
C GLY A 60 -9.15 6.83 2.21
N GLU A 61 -10.09 7.13 1.31
CA GLU A 61 -9.99 6.72 -0.08
C GLU A 61 -8.71 7.31 -0.68
N LEU A 62 -7.99 6.53 -1.50
CA LEU A 62 -6.80 6.98 -2.21
C LEU A 62 -6.92 6.57 -3.67
N THR A 63 -6.88 7.56 -4.56
CA THR A 63 -6.92 7.36 -6.01
C THR A 63 -5.60 7.82 -6.61
N GLN A 64 -5.12 7.09 -7.63
CA GLN A 64 -4.04 7.53 -8.50
C GLN A 64 -4.60 7.70 -9.92
N TRP A 65 -4.52 8.92 -10.46
CA TRP A 65 -5.03 9.28 -11.79
C TRP A 65 -3.94 9.33 -12.86
N VAL A 66 -2.71 9.71 -12.49
CA VAL A 66 -1.59 9.88 -13.42
C VAL A 66 -0.43 8.98 -12.97
N ASP A 67 0.18 8.25 -13.90
CA ASP A 67 1.40 7.47 -13.62
C ASP A 67 2.51 8.45 -13.26
N THR A 68 3.34 8.17 -12.26
CA THR A 68 4.35 9.14 -11.80
C THR A 68 5.57 9.22 -12.73
N THR A 69 5.56 8.51 -13.87
CA THR A 69 6.44 8.80 -15.03
C THR A 69 5.88 9.87 -15.95
N ASP A 70 4.59 10.16 -15.86
CA ASP A 70 3.89 11.20 -16.61
C ASP A 70 3.73 12.46 -15.75
N ARG A 71 3.54 13.60 -16.42
CA ARG A 71 3.41 14.89 -15.74
C ARG A 71 1.96 15.28 -15.56
N ALA A 72 1.46 15.23 -14.33
CA ALA A 72 0.19 15.87 -13.97
C ALA A 72 0.28 17.41 -14.06
N TRP A 73 -0.85 18.07 -14.22
CA TRP A 73 -0.97 19.51 -14.41
C TRP A 73 -1.55 20.19 -13.16
N ALA A 74 -0.82 20.18 -12.04
CA ALA A 74 -1.34 20.62 -10.73
C ALA A 74 -0.73 21.94 -10.21
N GLN A 75 0.54 22.25 -10.49
CA GLN A 75 1.30 23.35 -9.89
C GLN A 75 2.22 24.10 -10.89
N ALA A 76 1.78 24.21 -12.15
CA ALA A 76 2.47 24.93 -13.23
C ALA A 76 3.97 24.60 -13.38
N TYR A 77 4.89 25.52 -13.09
CA TYR A 77 6.33 25.30 -13.25
C TYR A 77 6.87 24.17 -12.36
N GLY A 78 6.18 23.81 -11.28
CA GLY A 78 6.56 22.66 -10.45
C GLY A 78 6.28 21.31 -11.12
N ASN A 79 5.35 21.23 -12.08
CA ASN A 79 4.84 19.98 -12.66
C ASN A 79 5.94 19.00 -13.10
N PRO A 80 7.00 19.41 -13.84
CA PRO A 80 8.00 18.46 -14.34
C PRO A 80 8.91 17.84 -13.26
N SER A 81 8.88 18.37 -12.03
CA SER A 81 9.81 17.97 -10.97
C SER A 81 9.15 17.56 -9.66
N TRP A 82 7.83 17.69 -9.55
CA TRP A 82 7.07 17.42 -8.33
C TRP A 82 5.84 16.56 -8.60
N LEU A 83 5.63 15.55 -7.78
CA LEU A 83 4.36 14.82 -7.74
C LEU A 83 3.33 15.61 -6.93
N SER A 84 2.04 15.29 -7.08
CA SER A 84 0.94 16.05 -6.49
C SER A 84 -0.09 15.13 -5.84
N ILE A 85 -0.70 15.59 -4.74
CA ILE A 85 -1.82 14.94 -4.10
C ILE A 85 -2.92 15.94 -3.72
N GLU A 86 -4.12 15.72 -4.24
CA GLU A 86 -5.32 16.54 -4.00
C GLU A 86 -6.17 15.96 -2.87
N ASN A 87 -6.52 16.75 -1.86
CA ASN A 87 -7.21 16.25 -0.68
C ASN A 87 -8.60 16.84 -0.54
N GLU A 88 -9.59 15.98 -0.28
CA GLU A 88 -10.99 16.36 -0.15
C GLU A 88 -11.22 17.35 0.99
N GLY A 89 -11.88 18.46 0.66
CA GLY A 89 -12.13 19.54 1.61
C GLY A 89 -12.33 20.88 0.93
N ARG A 90 -12.54 21.91 1.74
CA ARG A 90 -12.67 23.32 1.34
C ARG A 90 -11.59 24.18 1.98
N GLY A 91 -11.32 25.34 1.37
CA GLY A 91 -10.36 26.29 1.94
C GLY A 91 -10.67 26.60 3.42
N GLY A 92 -9.67 26.47 4.28
CA GLY A 92 -9.79 26.63 5.73
C GLY A 92 -10.01 25.34 6.53
N ASP A 93 -10.22 24.21 5.85
CA ASP A 93 -10.27 22.88 6.47
C ASP A 93 -8.88 22.43 6.97
N ALA A 94 -8.88 21.49 7.91
CA ALA A 94 -7.75 20.64 8.21
C ALA A 94 -7.98 19.25 7.59
N LEU A 95 -6.90 18.51 7.30
CA LEU A 95 -6.98 17.12 6.86
C LEU A 95 -7.50 16.22 7.99
N THR A 96 -8.31 15.22 7.64
CA THR A 96 -8.64 14.14 8.56
C THR A 96 -7.41 13.27 8.84
N SER A 97 -7.43 12.49 9.94
CA SER A 97 -6.34 11.54 10.19
C SER A 97 -6.18 10.53 9.05
N ALA A 98 -7.29 10.07 8.47
CA ALA A 98 -7.25 9.11 7.36
C ALA A 98 -6.58 9.71 6.11
N GLN A 99 -6.82 10.98 5.80
CA GLN A 99 -6.12 11.67 4.72
C GLN A 99 -4.62 11.81 5.01
N MET A 100 -4.24 12.19 6.24
CA MET A 100 -2.83 12.26 6.64
C MET A 100 -2.13 10.90 6.53
N ASP A 101 -2.81 9.81 6.89
CA ASP A 101 -2.29 8.44 6.72
C ASP A 101 -2.05 8.11 5.24
N ARG A 102 -3.01 8.42 4.35
CA ARG A 102 -2.83 8.19 2.90
C ARG A 102 -1.72 9.03 2.29
N ILE A 103 -1.59 10.30 2.67
CA ILE A 103 -0.47 11.12 2.19
C ILE A 103 0.86 10.54 2.69
N ALA A 104 0.92 10.08 3.94
CA ALA A 104 2.12 9.46 4.50
C ALA A 104 2.51 8.16 3.79
N GLU A 105 1.53 7.32 3.43
CA GLU A 105 1.75 6.11 2.62
C GLU A 105 2.33 6.43 1.23
N VAL A 106 1.73 7.39 0.52
CA VAL A 106 2.24 7.85 -0.78
C VAL A 106 3.65 8.42 -0.62
N PHE A 107 3.89 9.25 0.40
CA PHE A 107 5.19 9.90 0.59
C PHE A 107 6.30 8.91 0.98
N ALA A 108 5.99 7.91 1.82
CA ALA A 108 6.92 6.82 2.12
C ALA A 108 7.23 5.98 0.87
N TRP A 109 6.24 5.73 0.01
CA TRP A 109 6.46 5.07 -1.27
C TRP A 109 7.31 5.93 -2.22
N VAL A 110 7.05 7.24 -2.32
CA VAL A 110 7.87 8.18 -3.09
C VAL A 110 9.31 8.19 -2.60
N HIS A 111 9.53 8.18 -1.28
CA HIS A 111 10.87 8.03 -0.70
C HIS A 111 11.56 6.75 -1.18
N LYS A 112 10.87 5.61 -1.12
CA LYS A 112 11.42 4.31 -1.53
C LYS A 112 11.74 4.23 -3.02
N ILE A 113 10.89 4.80 -3.88
CA ILE A 113 11.03 4.71 -5.34
C ILE A 113 12.01 5.76 -5.89
N TYR A 114 11.99 6.97 -5.35
CA TYR A 114 12.71 8.13 -5.91
C TYR A 114 13.82 8.68 -5.01
N GLY A 115 14.05 8.08 -3.84
CA GLY A 115 15.08 8.54 -2.89
C GLY A 115 14.83 9.93 -2.32
N VAL A 116 13.57 10.38 -2.29
CA VAL A 116 13.18 11.69 -1.74
C VAL A 116 13.33 11.68 -0.21
N PRO A 117 14.00 12.65 0.43
CA PRO A 117 14.12 12.69 1.89
C PRO A 117 12.76 12.88 2.57
N LEU A 118 12.52 12.14 3.66
CA LEU A 118 11.32 12.28 4.48
C LEU A 118 11.42 13.50 5.39
N GLN A 119 11.18 14.67 4.81
CA GLN A 119 11.22 15.97 5.49
C GLN A 119 10.14 16.90 4.91
N VAL A 120 9.73 17.90 5.68
CA VAL A 120 8.94 19.01 5.12
C VAL A 120 9.89 19.92 4.35
N THR A 121 9.41 20.54 3.28
CA THR A 121 10.12 21.63 2.63
C THR A 121 9.16 22.74 2.24
N SER A 122 9.64 23.97 2.38
CA SER A 122 8.99 25.20 1.93
C SER A 122 9.78 25.86 0.78
N ASP A 123 10.78 25.16 0.24
CA ASP A 123 11.59 25.61 -0.88
C ASP A 123 11.13 24.89 -2.15
N PRO A 124 10.64 25.61 -3.19
CA PRO A 124 10.26 24.99 -4.46
C PRO A 124 11.43 24.30 -5.19
N ASN A 125 12.68 24.65 -4.85
CA ASN A 125 13.90 23.98 -5.32
C ASN A 125 14.40 22.89 -4.35
N GLY A 126 13.76 22.76 -3.19
CA GLY A 126 14.06 21.74 -2.19
C GLY A 126 13.59 20.34 -2.59
N ARG A 127 13.60 19.44 -1.62
CA ARG A 127 13.11 18.05 -1.74
C ARG A 127 12.37 17.66 -0.47
N GLY A 128 11.27 16.92 -0.60
CA GLY A 128 10.48 16.44 0.54
C GLY A 128 8.96 16.54 0.33
N LEU A 129 8.23 16.70 1.43
CA LEU A 129 6.79 16.97 1.44
C LEU A 129 6.58 18.48 1.40
N GLY A 130 6.11 18.98 0.27
CA GLY A 130 5.84 20.38 0.02
C GLY A 130 4.35 20.70 -0.04
N TYR A 131 4.02 21.95 -0.32
CA TYR A 131 2.66 22.45 -0.43
C TYR A 131 2.56 23.51 -1.53
N HIS A 132 1.39 23.63 -2.17
CA HIS A 132 1.25 24.45 -3.39
C HIS A 132 1.74 25.90 -3.22
N ALA A 133 1.33 26.58 -2.15
CA ALA A 133 1.67 27.98 -1.91
C ALA A 133 3.18 28.27 -1.86
N MET A 134 4.04 27.29 -1.56
CA MET A 134 5.50 27.48 -1.54
C MET A 134 6.08 27.88 -2.90
N GLY A 135 5.35 27.59 -3.97
CA GLY A 135 5.75 27.90 -5.34
C GLY A 135 5.48 29.33 -5.82
N GLY A 136 4.74 30.13 -5.04
CA GLY A 136 4.45 31.53 -5.33
C GLY A 136 3.95 31.78 -6.76
N LYS A 137 4.39 32.90 -7.36
CA LYS A 137 4.01 33.32 -8.72
C LYS A 137 4.36 32.27 -9.80
N PRO A 138 5.55 31.64 -9.80
CA PRO A 138 5.86 30.56 -10.75
C PRO A 138 4.86 29.40 -10.72
N TRP A 139 4.21 29.11 -9.59
CA TRP A 139 3.24 28.02 -9.51
C TRP A 139 1.79 28.48 -9.70
N GLY A 140 1.58 29.67 -10.27
CA GLY A 140 0.25 30.21 -10.55
C GLY A 140 -0.29 31.18 -9.49
N ASN A 141 0.52 31.53 -8.49
CA ASN A 141 0.16 32.48 -7.43
C ASN A 141 -1.11 32.07 -6.66
N HIS A 142 -1.17 30.82 -6.19
CA HIS A 142 -2.24 30.29 -5.33
C HIS A 142 -1.80 30.22 -3.86
N PRO A 143 -1.68 31.35 -3.14
CA PRO A 143 -1.11 31.38 -1.80
C PRO A 143 -1.98 30.71 -0.74
N SER A 144 -3.27 30.51 -1.02
CA SER A 144 -4.23 29.91 -0.09
C SER A 144 -4.21 28.39 -0.08
N CYS A 145 -3.56 27.73 -1.05
CA CYS A 145 -3.56 26.27 -1.16
C CYS A 145 -2.31 25.64 -0.52
N PRO A 146 -2.45 24.63 0.36
CA PRO A 146 -3.67 23.99 0.84
C PRO A 146 -4.32 24.69 2.05
N GLY A 147 -3.71 25.76 2.54
CA GLY A 147 -4.17 26.54 3.68
C GLY A 147 -3.34 26.28 4.93
N PRO A 148 -3.32 27.23 5.88
CA PRO A 148 -2.37 27.22 6.99
C PRO A 148 -2.55 26.02 7.93
N LYS A 149 -3.78 25.54 8.14
CA LYS A 149 -4.04 24.36 8.98
C LYS A 149 -3.41 23.09 8.39
N ILE A 150 -3.52 22.90 7.08
CA ILE A 150 -2.92 21.75 6.38
C ILE A 150 -1.39 21.86 6.36
N ILE A 151 -0.86 23.07 6.14
CA ILE A 151 0.59 23.30 6.21
C ILE A 151 1.13 22.94 7.60
N ALA A 152 0.41 23.29 8.67
CA ALA A 152 0.78 22.92 10.04
C ALA A 152 0.73 21.39 10.30
N GLN A 153 0.02 20.61 9.48
CA GLN A 153 -0.07 19.15 9.60
C GLN A 153 1.07 18.40 8.88
N LEU A 154 1.84 19.06 8.00
CA LEU A 154 2.91 18.40 7.23
C LEU A 154 3.97 17.70 8.11
N PRO A 155 4.42 18.26 9.24
CA PRO A 155 5.36 17.56 10.12
C PRO A 155 4.84 16.22 10.64
N GLU A 156 3.55 16.13 10.99
CA GLU A 156 2.93 14.88 11.45
C GLU A 156 2.83 13.85 10.32
N ILE A 157 2.50 14.29 9.10
CA ILE A 157 2.50 13.42 7.91
C ILE A 157 3.90 12.85 7.65
N VAL A 158 4.94 13.68 7.76
CA VAL A 158 6.33 13.24 7.62
C VAL A 158 6.69 12.25 8.73
N ALA A 159 6.26 12.47 9.97
CA ALA A 159 6.48 11.53 11.07
C ALA A 159 5.81 10.17 10.79
N ARG A 160 4.57 10.16 10.28
CA ARG A 160 3.87 8.95 9.81
C ARG A 160 4.64 8.25 8.70
N ALA A 161 5.11 8.99 7.70
CA ALA A 161 5.87 8.44 6.58
C ALA A 161 7.20 7.82 7.03
N LYS A 162 7.91 8.42 7.99
CA LYS A 162 9.12 7.85 8.60
C LYS A 162 8.84 6.52 9.29
N ARG A 163 7.73 6.40 10.04
CA ARG A 163 7.31 5.13 10.67
C ARG A 163 7.06 4.05 9.62
N LEU A 164 6.42 4.40 8.50
CA LEU A 164 6.16 3.48 7.40
C LEU A 164 7.43 3.06 6.66
N ALA A 165 8.34 4.00 6.39
CA ALA A 165 9.60 3.71 5.68
C ALA A 165 10.62 2.94 6.53
N GLY A 166 10.61 3.13 7.86
CA GLY A 166 11.40 2.36 8.81
C GLY A 166 10.82 0.97 9.14
N SER A 167 9.58 0.70 8.73
CA SER A 167 8.95 -0.61 8.87
C SER A 167 9.20 -1.44 7.60
N PRO A 168 9.51 -2.75 7.71
CA PRO A 168 9.49 -3.63 6.55
C PRO A 168 8.12 -3.53 5.87
N PRO A 169 8.00 -3.55 4.53
CA PRO A 169 6.72 -3.43 3.87
C PRO A 169 5.75 -4.47 4.43
N ASP A 170 4.56 -4.03 4.84
CA ASP A 170 3.50 -4.92 5.27
C ASP A 170 3.22 -5.89 4.12
N LYS A 171 3.70 -7.13 4.26
CA LYS A 171 3.16 -8.24 3.49
C LYS A 171 1.66 -8.25 3.83
N PRO A 172 0.76 -8.41 2.83
CA PRO A 172 -0.67 -8.56 3.13
C PRO A 172 -0.81 -9.59 4.24
N LYS A 173 -1.51 -9.23 5.33
CA LYS A 173 -1.69 -10.12 6.49
C LYS A 173 -2.17 -11.47 5.95
N PRO A 174 -1.42 -12.57 6.14
CA PRO A 174 -1.79 -13.84 5.53
C PRO A 174 -3.17 -14.28 6.01
N VAL A 175 -4.12 -14.44 5.09
CA VAL A 175 -5.40 -15.08 5.38
C VAL A 175 -5.13 -16.58 5.48
N TYR A 176 -5.59 -17.22 6.56
CA TYR A 176 -5.37 -18.64 6.78
C TYR A 176 -6.53 -19.47 6.26
N ALA A 177 -6.23 -20.64 5.71
CA ALA A 177 -7.23 -21.59 5.26
C ALA A 177 -8.00 -22.16 6.47
N PRO A 178 -9.34 -22.22 6.44
CA PRO A 178 -10.09 -22.92 7.47
C PRO A 178 -9.74 -24.41 7.47
N PHE A 179 -9.88 -25.07 8.62
CA PHE A 179 -9.68 -26.51 8.71
C PHE A 179 -10.67 -27.24 7.80
N PRO A 180 -10.21 -28.02 6.78
CA PRO A 180 -11.09 -28.67 5.81
C PRO A 180 -11.79 -29.93 6.37
N GLY A 181 -11.55 -30.27 7.64
CA GLY A 181 -12.05 -31.47 8.28
C GLY A 181 -11.09 -32.67 8.20
N ALA A 182 -11.09 -33.53 9.21
CA ALA A 182 -10.15 -34.68 9.27
C ALA A 182 -10.38 -35.67 8.12
N ALA A 183 -11.63 -35.84 7.69
CA ALA A 183 -12.00 -36.73 6.58
C ALA A 183 -11.38 -36.31 5.25
N TYR A 184 -11.09 -35.02 5.06
CA TYR A 184 -10.41 -34.51 3.86
C TYR A 184 -9.04 -35.15 3.70
N PHE A 185 -8.22 -35.16 4.76
CA PHE A 185 -6.87 -35.74 4.72
C PHE A 185 -6.89 -37.26 4.59
N ARG A 186 -7.87 -37.94 5.20
CA ARG A 186 -8.02 -39.40 5.11
C ARG A 186 -8.32 -39.90 3.70
N ARG A 187 -8.78 -39.02 2.80
CA ARG A 187 -8.99 -39.32 1.37
C ARG A 187 -7.73 -39.11 0.52
N ALA A 188 -6.58 -38.80 1.13
CA ALA A 188 -5.30 -38.53 0.46
C ALA A 188 -5.42 -37.54 -0.72
N PRO A 189 -5.87 -36.29 -0.47
CA PRO A 189 -6.24 -35.35 -1.52
C PRO A 189 -5.02 -34.83 -2.28
N ARG A 190 -5.25 -34.37 -3.51
CA ARG A 190 -4.29 -33.58 -4.29
C ARG A 190 -4.77 -32.12 -4.38
N SER A 191 -4.08 -31.20 -3.74
CA SER A 191 -4.49 -29.79 -3.65
C SER A 191 -3.33 -28.85 -3.32
N ALA A 192 -3.40 -27.61 -3.79
CA ALA A 192 -2.49 -26.53 -3.37
C ALA A 192 -2.50 -26.30 -1.85
N LEU A 193 -3.59 -26.66 -1.18
CA LEU A 193 -3.71 -26.59 0.28
C LEU A 193 -2.72 -27.54 0.99
N ILE A 194 -2.44 -28.71 0.40
CA ILE A 194 -1.45 -29.66 0.94
C ILE A 194 -0.05 -29.07 0.80
N THR A 195 0.26 -28.47 -0.35
CA THR A 195 1.54 -27.78 -0.56
C THR A 195 1.72 -26.63 0.42
N ALA A 196 0.68 -25.81 0.64
CA ALA A 196 0.71 -24.71 1.59
C ALA A 196 0.93 -25.18 3.04
N MET A 197 0.22 -26.24 3.45
CA MET A 197 0.40 -26.87 4.76
C MET A 197 1.81 -27.42 4.92
N GLY A 198 2.31 -28.18 3.94
CA GLY A 198 3.65 -28.75 3.98
C GLY A 198 4.75 -27.69 4.06
N ARG A 199 4.59 -26.56 3.35
CA ARG A 199 5.51 -25.41 3.48
C ARG A 199 5.50 -24.82 4.88
N ARG A 200 4.35 -24.77 5.55
CA ARG A 200 4.29 -24.33 6.96
C ARG A 200 4.94 -25.33 7.90
N LEU A 201 4.73 -26.64 7.70
CA LEU A 201 5.42 -27.67 8.49
C LEU A 201 6.94 -27.58 8.35
N VAL A 202 7.46 -27.33 7.14
CA VAL A 202 8.89 -27.07 6.92
C VAL A 202 9.35 -25.83 7.69
N ALA A 203 8.63 -24.72 7.57
CA ALA A 203 8.97 -23.47 8.26
C ALA A 203 8.87 -23.56 9.79
N GLU A 204 8.07 -24.49 10.32
CA GLU A 204 8.03 -24.85 11.74
C GLU A 204 9.16 -25.82 12.16
N GLY A 205 10.05 -26.23 11.25
CA GLY A 205 11.10 -27.22 11.50
C GLY A 205 10.58 -28.67 11.61
N CYS A 206 9.31 -28.89 11.28
CA CYS A 206 8.63 -30.19 11.37
C CYS A 206 8.63 -30.96 10.05
N GLY A 207 9.14 -30.37 8.96
CA GLY A 207 9.19 -31.02 7.65
C GLY A 207 9.98 -32.33 7.66
N ARG A 208 9.40 -33.37 7.05
CA ARG A 208 9.97 -34.71 6.85
C ARG A 208 9.90 -35.09 5.37
N TYR A 209 10.35 -34.16 4.53
CA TYR A 209 10.34 -34.26 3.07
C TYR A 209 11.77 -34.46 2.54
N SER A 210 11.94 -35.31 1.54
CA SER A 210 13.21 -35.49 0.83
C SER A 210 13.43 -34.41 -0.24
N SER A 211 12.39 -34.06 -0.99
CA SER A 211 12.44 -33.07 -2.09
C SER A 211 11.53 -31.85 -1.86
N GLY A 212 10.98 -31.73 -0.65
CA GLY A 212 10.01 -30.70 -0.28
C GLY A 212 8.54 -31.11 -0.48
N PRO A 213 7.60 -30.27 0.00
CA PRO A 213 6.17 -30.57 -0.04
C PRO A 213 5.57 -30.36 -1.43
N GLY A 214 4.72 -31.31 -1.85
CA GLY A 214 3.97 -31.28 -3.12
C GLY A 214 2.46 -31.12 -2.91
N PRO A 215 1.64 -31.16 -3.97
CA PRO A 215 0.19 -31.03 -3.86
C PRO A 215 -0.50 -32.32 -3.42
N GLN A 216 0.14 -33.48 -3.58
CA GLN A 216 -0.41 -34.77 -3.18
C GLN A 216 -0.15 -35.00 -1.69
N TRP A 217 -1.19 -35.32 -0.91
CA TRP A 217 -1.01 -35.81 0.45
C TRP A 217 -0.32 -37.17 0.43
N THR A 218 0.74 -37.29 1.23
CA THR A 218 1.58 -38.48 1.36
C THR A 218 1.90 -38.79 2.82
N ASP A 219 2.53 -39.94 3.07
CA ASP A 219 3.05 -40.26 4.41
C ASP A 219 4.10 -39.27 4.91
N SER A 220 4.81 -38.58 4.01
CA SER A 220 5.73 -37.51 4.39
C SER A 220 4.99 -36.33 5.03
N ASP A 221 3.80 -36.00 4.54
CA ASP A 221 2.93 -34.98 5.16
C ASP A 221 2.44 -35.45 6.52
N ARG A 222 1.95 -36.70 6.63
CA ARG A 222 1.50 -37.28 7.89
C ARG A 222 2.61 -37.29 8.94
N ARG A 223 3.82 -37.74 8.59
CA ARG A 223 4.98 -37.72 9.52
C ARG A 223 5.38 -36.30 9.90
N SER A 224 5.35 -35.36 8.95
CA SER A 224 5.64 -33.94 9.23
C SER A 224 4.62 -33.34 10.19
N TYR A 225 3.35 -33.68 10.03
CA TYR A 225 2.29 -33.22 10.91
C TYR A 225 2.36 -33.87 12.30
N ALA A 226 2.77 -35.14 12.38
CA ALA A 226 3.01 -35.80 13.67
C ALA A 226 4.15 -35.12 14.43
N ALA A 227 5.20 -34.67 13.74
CA ALA A 227 6.27 -33.88 14.34
C ALA A 227 5.76 -32.50 14.84
N TRP A 228 4.84 -31.88 14.11
CA TRP A 228 4.17 -30.64 14.53
C TRP A 228 3.30 -30.84 15.77
N GLN A 229 2.47 -31.89 15.82
CA GLN A 229 1.69 -32.24 17.01
C GLN A 229 2.60 -32.41 18.24
N ARG A 230 3.71 -33.15 18.11
CA ARG A 230 4.69 -33.30 19.20
C ARG A 230 5.32 -31.97 19.61
N LYS A 231 5.70 -31.13 18.66
CA LYS A 231 6.22 -29.77 18.93
C LYS A 231 5.20 -28.91 19.70
N ARG A 232 3.90 -29.18 19.52
CA ARG A 232 2.80 -28.53 20.24
C ARG A 232 2.45 -29.18 21.59
N GLY A 233 3.23 -30.17 22.03
CA GLY A 233 3.06 -30.85 23.32
C GLY A 233 2.09 -32.03 23.30
N PHE A 234 1.55 -32.41 22.14
CA PHE A 234 0.72 -33.60 22.03
C PHE A 234 1.58 -34.87 22.07
N THR A 235 1.08 -35.93 22.69
CA THR A 235 1.79 -37.20 22.85
C THR A 235 0.89 -38.39 22.53
N GLY A 236 1.47 -39.59 22.43
CA GLY A 236 0.71 -40.81 22.17
C GLY A 236 -0.15 -40.72 20.91
N THR A 237 -1.42 -41.11 21.04
CA THR A 237 -2.41 -41.10 19.95
C THR A 237 -2.79 -39.71 19.48
N ASP A 238 -2.56 -38.67 20.28
CA ASP A 238 -2.90 -37.29 19.89
C ASP A 238 -1.83 -36.65 18.96
N ALA A 239 -0.73 -37.37 18.72
CA ALA A 239 0.33 -37.02 17.77
C ALA A 239 0.46 -38.04 16.62
N ASP A 240 -0.68 -38.48 16.09
CA ASP A 240 -0.84 -39.51 15.04
C ASP A 240 -0.51 -39.06 13.61
N GLY A 241 -0.31 -37.76 13.40
CA GLY A 241 -0.05 -37.13 12.11
C GLY A 241 -1.30 -36.75 11.33
N TRP A 242 -2.50 -36.94 11.88
CA TRP A 242 -3.73 -36.49 11.24
C TRP A 242 -4.09 -35.07 11.70
N PRO A 243 -4.34 -34.15 10.75
CA PRO A 243 -4.72 -32.79 11.13
C PRO A 243 -6.03 -32.75 11.90
N GLY A 244 -6.01 -32.06 13.04
CA GLY A 244 -7.19 -31.70 13.83
C GLY A 244 -7.37 -30.18 13.86
N LYS A 245 -8.57 -29.69 14.18
CA LYS A 245 -8.90 -28.26 14.12
C LYS A 245 -7.93 -27.40 14.94
N SER A 246 -7.66 -27.77 16.19
CA SER A 246 -6.78 -27.00 17.08
C SER A 246 -5.33 -26.90 16.57
N THR A 247 -4.78 -28.01 16.08
CA THR A 247 -3.41 -28.05 15.55
C THR A 247 -3.30 -27.39 14.18
N TRP A 248 -4.38 -27.41 13.40
CA TRP A 248 -4.49 -26.72 12.11
C TRP A 248 -4.53 -25.20 12.27
N ASP A 249 -5.39 -24.71 13.17
CA ASP A 249 -5.52 -23.28 13.47
C ASP A 249 -4.18 -22.73 14.00
N ALA A 250 -3.48 -23.51 14.84
CA ALA A 250 -2.16 -23.15 15.33
C ALA A 250 -1.07 -23.14 14.24
N LEU A 251 -1.16 -24.00 13.21
CA LEU A 251 -0.17 -24.08 12.13
C LEU A 251 -0.24 -22.86 11.19
N ARG A 252 -1.39 -22.16 11.16
CA ARG A 252 -1.61 -20.95 10.36
C ARG A 252 -1.25 -21.17 8.89
N VAL A 253 -1.90 -22.16 8.27
CA VAL A 253 -1.71 -22.52 6.86
C VAL A 253 -2.26 -21.38 5.97
N PRO A 254 -1.43 -20.69 5.16
CA PRO A 254 -1.93 -19.65 4.26
C PRO A 254 -2.97 -20.21 3.31
N LYS A 255 -4.01 -19.42 3.02
CA LYS A 255 -4.98 -19.73 1.98
C LYS A 255 -4.26 -19.65 0.62
N PRO A 256 -4.13 -20.77 -0.12
CA PRO A 256 -3.51 -20.79 -1.44
C PRO A 256 -4.40 -20.13 -2.49
#